data_AF-A0A838IDW5-F1
#
_entry.id   AF-A0A838IDW5-F1
#
_cell.length_a   1.000
_cell.length_b   1.000
_cell.length_c   1.000
_cell.angle_alpha   90.00
_cell.angle_beta   90.00
_cell.angle_gamma   90.00
#
_symmetry.space_group_name_H-M   'P 1'
#
loop_
_entity.id
_entity.type
_entity.pdbx_description
1 polymer ?
#
loop_
_entity_poly.entity_id
_entity_poly.type
_entity_poly.pdbx_seq_one_letter_code
_entity_poly.pdbx_strand_id
1 'polypeptide(L)'
;MTHVDRCSWCDRQVEPDDCWLLQEAPGARRAAFCRLEHVVPWAMRGARWDPDGAGDSPEPTAGGECAHCGAALGEVRLDLVRHRGRHRISDSFCSVDHLAAWARAGGRWR
;
A
#
# COMPACT_ATOMS: atom_id res chain seq x y z
N MET A 1 10.77 -18.52 3.03
CA MET A 1 9.38 -19.01 2.85
C MET A 1 8.58 -17.81 2.42
N THR A 2 8.13 -17.77 1.17
CA THR A 2 7.28 -16.69 0.66
C THR A 2 5.98 -16.72 1.44
N HIS A 3 5.73 -15.69 2.26
CA HIS A 3 4.47 -15.54 2.95
C HIS A 3 3.36 -15.47 1.88
N VAL A 4 2.35 -16.32 2.03
CA VAL A 4 1.16 -16.24 1.16
C VAL A 4 0.31 -15.12 1.74
N ASP A 5 0.54 -13.91 1.25
CA ASP A 5 -0.28 -12.77 1.64
C ASP A 5 -1.72 -12.98 1.19
N ARG A 6 -2.66 -12.67 2.08
CA ARG A 6 -4.09 -12.60 1.75
C ARG A 6 -4.47 -11.15 1.58
N CYS A 7 -5.45 -10.90 0.70
CA CYS A 7 -5.93 -9.56 0.51
C CYS A 7 -6.63 -9.09 1.79
N SER A 8 -6.16 -8.00 2.38
CA SER A 8 -6.67 -7.43 3.64
C SER A 8 -8.12 -6.91 3.53
N TRP A 9 -8.73 -7.00 2.35
CA TRP A 9 -10.15 -6.72 2.13
C TRP A 9 -10.99 -7.96 1.84
N CYS A 10 -10.63 -8.74 0.81
CA CYS A 10 -11.47 -9.84 0.31
C CYS A 10 -10.99 -11.24 0.73
N ASP A 11 -9.91 -11.33 1.50
CA ASP A 11 -9.32 -12.57 2.03
C ASP A 11 -8.81 -13.56 0.95
N ARG A 12 -8.87 -13.19 -0.33
CA ARG A 12 -8.30 -13.98 -1.42
C ARG A 12 -6.77 -13.97 -1.33
N GLN A 13 -6.15 -15.09 -1.65
CA GLN A 13 -4.72 -15.18 -1.90
C GLN A 13 -4.24 -14.11 -2.90
N VAL A 14 -3.14 -13.45 -2.55
CA VAL A 14 -2.50 -12.42 -3.36
C VAL A 14 -1.39 -13.07 -4.18
N GLU A 15 -1.36 -12.77 -5.49
CA GLU A 15 -0.26 -13.18 -6.36
C GLU A 15 0.94 -12.26 -6.10
N PRO A 16 2.11 -12.79 -5.68
CA PRO A 16 3.26 -11.95 -5.28
C PRO A 16 3.78 -10.99 -6.36
N ASP A 17 3.49 -11.31 -7.63
CA ASP A 17 3.92 -10.54 -8.79
C ASP A 17 2.79 -9.74 -9.45
N ASP A 18 1.56 -9.80 -8.95
CA ASP A 18 0.42 -8.99 -9.43
C ASP A 18 -0.44 -8.54 -8.25
N CYS A 19 0.11 -7.62 -7.47
CA CYS A 19 -0.49 -7.16 -6.23
C CYS A 19 -0.12 -5.74 -5.86
N TRP A 20 -0.74 -5.26 -4.78
CA TRP A 20 -0.42 -4.01 -4.13
C TRP A 20 -0.05 -4.29 -2.68
N LEU A 21 1.16 -3.91 -2.28
CA LEU A 21 1.63 -4.01 -0.90
C LEU A 21 1.67 -2.61 -0.29
N LEU A 22 0.99 -2.45 0.83
CA LEU A 22 0.96 -1.21 1.60
C LEU A 22 1.76 -1.40 2.88
N GLN A 23 2.61 -0.44 3.19
CA GLN A 23 3.35 -0.38 4.45
C GLN A 23 3.25 1.02 5.07
N GLU A 24 3.15 1.09 6.39
CA GLU A 24 3.42 2.30 7.15
C GLU A 24 4.92 2.35 7.49
N ALA A 25 5.67 3.31 6.97
CA ALA A 25 7.06 3.55 7.35
C ALA A 25 7.13 4.61 8.47
N PRO A 26 8.07 4.50 9.44
CA PRO A 26 9.00 3.39 9.67
C PRO A 26 8.36 2.20 10.43
N GLY A 27 7.04 2.16 10.56
CA GLY A 27 6.32 1.12 11.27
C GLY A 27 6.38 -0.28 10.62
N ALA A 28 5.75 -1.24 11.30
CA ALA A 28 5.60 -2.62 10.84
C ALA A 28 4.19 -2.92 10.31
N ARG A 29 3.30 -1.92 10.26
CA ARG A 29 1.91 -2.14 9.82
C ARG A 29 1.89 -2.33 8.32
N ARG A 30 1.22 -3.40 7.88
CA ARG A 30 1.14 -3.78 6.46
C ARG A 30 -0.25 -4.23 6.05
N ALA A 31 -0.54 -4.08 4.77
CA ALA A 31 -1.74 -4.62 4.16
C ALA A 31 -1.43 -5.01 2.72
N ALA A 32 -2.08 -6.05 2.21
CA ALA A 32 -1.94 -6.50 0.84
C ALA A 32 -3.28 -6.42 0.11
N PHE A 33 -3.26 -6.08 -1.18
CA PHE A 33 -4.46 -6.02 -2.00
C PHE A 33 -4.23 -6.70 -3.35
N CYS A 34 -5.13 -7.59 -3.72
CA CYS A 34 -5.14 -8.19 -5.06
C CYS A 34 -5.60 -7.20 -6.15
N ARG A 35 -6.20 -6.07 -5.75
CA ARG A 35 -6.73 -5.02 -6.62
C ARG A 35 -6.63 -3.67 -5.94
N LEU A 36 -6.36 -2.61 -6.71
CA LEU A 36 -6.26 -1.25 -6.16
C LEU A 36 -7.58 -0.81 -5.51
N GLU A 37 -8.70 -1.19 -6.11
CA GLU A 37 -10.05 -0.81 -5.68
C GLU A 37 -10.38 -1.33 -4.28
N HIS A 38 -9.67 -2.35 -3.78
CA HIS A 38 -9.88 -2.91 -2.44
C HIS A 38 -9.30 -2.03 -1.32
N VAL A 39 -8.38 -1.11 -1.65
CA VAL A 39 -7.89 -0.10 -0.70
C VAL A 39 -9.04 0.78 -0.19
N VAL A 40 -9.98 1.14 -1.07
CA VAL A 40 -11.07 2.07 -0.75
C VAL A 40 -12.01 1.52 0.34
N PRO A 41 -12.63 0.33 0.20
CA PRO A 41 -13.49 -0.22 1.23
C PRO A 41 -12.72 -0.68 2.48
N TRP A 42 -11.45 -1.06 2.35
CA TRP A 42 -10.58 -1.33 3.50
C TRP A 42 -10.37 -0.08 4.36
N ALA A 43 -10.04 1.06 3.73
CA ALA A 43 -9.89 2.34 4.41
C ALA A 43 -11.20 2.77 5.11
N MET A 44 -12.34 2.66 4.42
CA MET A 44 -13.66 3.00 4.97
C MET A 44 -14.05 2.13 6.18
N ARG A 45 -13.48 0.93 6.34
CA ARG A 45 -13.69 0.06 7.52
C ARG A 45 -12.64 0.25 8.63
N GLY A 46 -11.87 1.33 8.57
CA GLY A 46 -10.91 1.70 9.60
C GLY A 46 -9.52 1.09 9.42
N ALA A 47 -9.14 0.74 8.19
CA ALA A 47 -7.77 0.34 7.83
C ALA A 47 -7.18 -0.77 8.72
N ARG A 48 -7.80 -1.96 8.69
CA ARG A 48 -7.34 -3.10 9.48
C ARG A 48 -6.05 -3.67 8.86
N TRP A 49 -4.94 -3.46 9.54
CA TRP A 49 -3.61 -3.94 9.15
C TRP A 49 -3.44 -5.43 9.46
N ASP A 50 -2.54 -6.09 8.74
CA ASP A 50 -2.16 -7.46 9.03
C ASP A 50 -1.47 -7.56 10.40
N PRO A 51 -1.84 -8.55 11.22
CA PRO A 51 -1.24 -8.76 12.53
C PRO A 51 0.20 -9.28 12.43
N ASP A 52 0.54 -9.97 11.33
CA ASP A 52 1.82 -10.67 11.10
C ASP A 52 2.74 -9.92 10.13
N GLY A 53 2.74 -8.57 10.16
CA GLY A 53 3.42 -7.66 9.21
C GLY A 53 4.96 -7.76 9.10
N ALA A 54 5.58 -8.92 9.34
CA ALA A 54 7.00 -9.19 9.40
C ALA A 54 7.56 -9.98 8.18
N GLY A 55 7.03 -9.76 6.98
CA GLY A 55 7.66 -10.20 5.72
C GLY A 55 8.81 -9.28 5.26
N ASP A 56 9.40 -9.51 4.09
CA ASP A 56 10.34 -8.56 3.46
C ASP A 56 9.67 -7.18 3.28
N SER A 57 10.29 -6.13 3.84
CA SER A 57 9.84 -4.76 3.62
C SER A 57 10.09 -4.41 2.16
N PRO A 58 9.13 -3.86 1.40
CA PRO A 58 9.49 -3.06 0.23
C PRO A 58 10.52 -2.02 0.68
N GLU A 59 11.64 -1.92 -0.04
CA GLU A 59 12.63 -0.91 0.28
C GLU A 59 11.93 0.46 0.27
N PRO A 60 11.95 1.20 1.39
CA PRO A 60 11.29 2.48 1.45
C PRO A 60 11.91 3.37 0.39
N THR A 61 11.08 3.97 -0.47
CA THR A 61 11.54 5.09 -1.28
C THR A 61 11.90 6.21 -0.33
N ALA A 62 13.18 6.57 -0.31
CA ALA A 62 13.73 7.54 0.61
C ALA A 62 13.24 8.95 0.23
N GLY A 63 12.23 9.44 0.95
CA GLY A 63 11.66 10.77 0.74
C GLY A 63 10.83 10.87 -0.53
N GLY A 64 9.86 11.77 -0.51
CA GLY A 64 8.94 11.99 -1.63
C GLY A 64 7.84 12.98 -1.28
N GLU A 65 7.05 13.31 -2.29
CA GLU A 65 5.81 14.06 -2.16
C GLU A 65 4.64 13.09 -2.07
N CYS A 66 3.58 13.45 -1.36
CA CYS A 66 2.36 12.67 -1.34
C CYS A 66 1.79 12.60 -2.76
N ALA A 67 1.61 11.40 -3.31
CA ALA A 67 1.06 11.18 -4.65
C ALA A 67 -0.38 11.71 -4.83
N HIS A 68 -1.08 12.01 -3.72
CA HIS A 68 -2.39 12.64 -3.75
C HIS A 68 -2.33 14.18 -3.73
N CYS A 69 -1.62 14.79 -2.77
CA CYS A 69 -1.68 16.23 -2.53
C CYS A 69 -0.40 17.00 -2.89
N GLY A 70 0.69 16.31 -3.23
CA GLY A 70 2.00 16.91 -3.54
C GLY A 70 2.77 17.44 -2.32
N ALA A 71 2.25 17.30 -1.10
CA ALA A 71 2.96 17.76 0.09
C ALA A 71 4.20 16.90 0.37
N ALA A 72 5.28 17.51 0.84
CA ALA A 72 6.46 16.79 1.29
C ALA A 72 6.10 15.81 2.43
N LEU A 73 6.59 14.58 2.34
CA LEU A 73 6.33 13.54 3.33
C LEU A 73 7.33 13.61 4.48
N GLY A 74 6.81 13.45 5.69
CA GLY A 74 7.62 13.30 6.90
C GLY A 74 8.14 11.87 7.08
N GLU A 75 8.69 11.60 8.26
CA GLU A 75 9.20 10.28 8.63
C GLU A 75 8.10 9.22 8.62
N VAL A 76 6.92 9.56 9.17
CA VAL A 76 5.75 8.69 9.16
C VAL A 76 4.97 8.89 7.85
N ARG A 77 4.86 7.82 7.07
CA ARG A 77 4.18 7.83 5.77
C ARG A 77 3.67 6.44 5.43
N LEU A 78 2.83 6.39 4.41
CA LEU A 78 2.37 5.15 3.80
C LEU A 78 3.05 4.98 2.44
N ASP A 79 3.65 3.82 2.21
CA ASP A 79 4.25 3.45 0.93
C ASP A 79 3.42 2.31 0.32
N LEU A 80 2.83 2.55 -0.85
CA LEU A 80 2.08 1.57 -1.63
C LEU A 80 2.92 1.14 -2.83
N VAL A 81 3.30 -0.13 -2.87
CA VAL A 81 4.06 -0.72 -3.98
C VAL A 81 3.16 -1.59 -4.83
N ARG A 82 3.05 -1.24 -6.10
CA ARG A 82 2.46 -2.10 -7.13
C ARG A 82 3.49 -3.10 -7.65
N HIS A 83 3.16 -4.37 -7.55
CA HIS A 83 3.91 -5.47 -8.13
C HIS A 83 3.30 -5.82 -9.49
N ARG A 84 4.12 -5.86 -10.55
CA ARG A 84 3.73 -6.30 -11.90
C ARG A 84 4.87 -7.07 -12.57
N GLY A 85 4.91 -8.39 -12.39
CA GLY A 85 6.05 -9.21 -12.78
C GLY A 85 7.29 -8.79 -11.98
N ARG A 86 8.37 -8.39 -12.66
CA ARG A 86 9.57 -7.84 -12.01
C ARG A 86 9.49 -6.34 -11.73
N HIS A 87 8.49 -5.66 -12.25
CA HIS A 87 8.36 -4.22 -12.07
C HIS A 87 7.73 -3.93 -10.72
N ARG A 88 8.30 -2.93 -10.03
CA ARG A 88 7.82 -2.40 -8.76
C ARG A 88 7.65 -0.89 -8.93
N ILE A 89 6.45 -0.40 -8.68
CA ILE A 89 6.12 1.04 -8.77
C ILE A 89 5.61 1.45 -7.39
N SER A 90 6.30 2.40 -6.75
CA SER A 90 5.96 2.88 -5.42
C SER A 90 5.31 4.26 -5.48
N ASP A 91 4.20 4.42 -4.78
CA ASP A 91 3.55 5.70 -4.51
C ASP A 91 3.47 5.90 -3.00
N SER A 92 3.74 7.12 -2.53
CA SER A 92 3.78 7.43 -1.09
C SER A 92 2.67 8.42 -0.69
N PHE A 93 2.16 8.29 0.53
CA PHE A 93 1.01 9.06 1.04
C PHE A 93 1.22 9.51 2.48
N CYS A 94 0.69 10.69 2.81
CA CYS A 94 0.73 11.20 4.19
C CYS A 94 -0.34 10.58 5.09
N SER A 95 -1.37 9.93 4.52
CA SER A 95 -2.47 9.34 5.28
C SER A 95 -3.23 8.26 4.51
N VAL A 96 -3.98 7.43 5.23
CA VAL A 96 -4.92 6.44 4.65
C VAL A 96 -5.98 7.12 3.80
N ASP A 97 -6.47 8.30 4.21
CA ASP A 97 -7.48 9.03 3.45
C ASP A 97 -6.97 9.48 2.08
N HIS A 98 -5.74 9.99 2.03
CA HIS A 98 -5.11 10.40 0.76
C HIS A 98 -4.85 9.19 -0.15
N LEU A 99 -4.38 8.08 0.43
CA LEU A 99 -4.26 6.81 -0.28
C LEU A 99 -5.62 6.36 -0.85
N ALA A 100 -6.68 6.38 -0.05
CA ALA A 100 -8.01 5.93 -0.48
C ALA A 100 -8.62 6.84 -1.54
N ALA A 101 -8.42 8.17 -1.43
CA ALA A 101 -8.85 9.13 -2.44
C ALA A 101 -8.13 8.92 -3.78
N TRP A 102 -6.81 8.70 -3.73
CA TRP A 102 -6.00 8.39 -4.90
C TRP A 102 -6.38 7.04 -5.54
N ALA A 103 -6.59 6.00 -4.74
CA ALA A 103 -7.03 4.69 -5.21
C ALA A 103 -8.41 4.76 -5.87
N ARG A 104 -9.34 5.53 -5.28
CA ARG A 104 -10.67 5.80 -5.84
C ARG A 104 -10.60 6.51 -7.19
N ALA A 105 -9.60 7.37 -7.40
CA ALA A 105 -9.34 8.03 -8.68
C ALA A 105 -8.65 7.12 -9.72
N GLY A 106 -8.43 5.83 -9.41
CA GLY A 106 -7.84 4.85 -10.31
C GLY A 106 -6.31 4.79 -10.28
N GLY A 107 -5.67 5.39 -9.27
CA GLY A 107 -4.22 5.28 -9.07
C GLY A 107 -3.39 6.04 -10.10
N ARG A 108 -3.94 7.12 -10.66
CA ARG A 108 -3.25 7.97 -11.64
C ARG A 108 -3.40 9.43 -11.28
N TRP A 109 -2.42 10.02 -10.60
CA TRP A 109 -2.31 11.47 -10.45
C TRP A 109 -0.83 11.88 -10.50
N ARG A 110 -0.54 12.72 -11.52
CA ARG A 110 0.72 13.35 -11.98
C ARG A 110 1.90 12.44 -12.29
#